data_AF-A0A537ALZ4-F1
#
_entry.id   AF-A0A537ALZ4-F1
#
_cell.length_a   1.000
_cell.length_b   1.000
_cell.length_c   1.000
_cell.angle_alpha   90.00
_cell.angle_beta   90.00
_cell.angle_gamma   90.00
#
_symmetry.space_group_name_H-M   'P 1'
#
loop_
_entity.id
_entity.type
_entity.pdbx_description
1 polymer ?
#
loop_
_entity_poly.entity_id
_entity_poly.type
_entity_poly.pdbx_seq_one_letter_code
_entity_poly.pdbx_strand_id
1 'polypeptide(L)'
;LGHNPLGAWMIVALLAMIALVAGTGWLSTTDRFWGVEWLQETHHLLADALLVLATLHVAGVAYTSLRHRENLVRAMITGRKPPPRAGDVFE
;
A
#
# COMPACT_ATOMS: atom_id res chain seq x y z
N LEU A 1 -20.69 -0.06 -7.01
CA LEU A 1 -19.82 -1.08 -6.38
C LEU A 1 -18.37 -0.76 -6.76
N GLY A 2 -17.75 0.10 -5.95
CA GLY A 2 -16.38 0.58 -6.17
C GLY A 2 -15.40 -0.42 -5.59
N HIS A 3 -15.24 -1.57 -6.22
CA HIS A 3 -14.21 -2.53 -5.84
C HIS A 3 -13.23 -2.52 -7.01
N ASN A 4 -12.19 -1.70 -6.90
CA ASN A 4 -10.96 -1.96 -7.64
C ASN A 4 -10.28 -3.08 -6.85
N PRO A 5 -10.52 -4.37 -7.16
CA PRO A 5 -10.03 -5.48 -6.35
C PRO A 5 -8.51 -5.40 -6.20
N LEU A 6 -7.83 -4.93 -7.26
CA LEU A 6 -6.39 -4.72 -7.27
C LEU A 6 -5.94 -3.72 -6.19
N GLY A 7 -6.69 -2.62 -6.01
CA GLY A 7 -6.39 -1.62 -4.98
C GLY A 7 -6.66 -2.10 -3.56
N ALA A 8 -7.74 -2.86 -3.35
CA ALA A 8 -8.05 -3.44 -2.04
C ALA A 8 -6.99 -4.47 -1.61
N TRP A 9 -6.58 -5.36 -2.51
CA TRP A 9 -5.48 -6.30 -2.28
C TRP A 9 -4.16 -5.61 -1.99
N MET A 10 -3.88 -4.48 -2.66
CA MET A 10 -2.66 -3.70 -2.43
C MET A 10 -2.59 -3.13 -1.01
N ILE A 11 -3.71 -2.65 -0.46
CA ILE A 11 -3.75 -2.13 0.92
C ILE A 11 -3.45 -3.26 1.91
N VAL A 12 -4.10 -4.42 1.76
CA VAL A 12 -3.83 -5.59 2.61
C VAL A 12 -2.38 -6.03 2.51
N ALA A 13 -1.81 -6.08 1.31
CA ALA A 13 -0.41 -6.41 1.08
C ALA A 13 0.55 -5.42 1.76
N LEU A 14 0.30 -4.11 1.63
CA LEU A 14 1.13 -3.08 2.27
C LEU A 14 1.06 -3.16 3.79
N LEU A 15 -0.14 -3.35 4.36
CA LEU A 15 -0.31 -3.52 5.81
C LEU A 15 0.42 -4.77 6.34
N ALA A 16 0.30 -5.89 5.61
CA ALA A 16 1.02 -7.11 5.96
C ALA A 16 2.54 -6.92 5.91
N MET A 17 3.05 -6.29 4.84
CA MET A 17 4.47 -5.99 4.69
C MET A 17 5.00 -5.07 5.79
N ILE A 18 4.25 -4.02 6.16
CA ILE A 18 4.60 -3.14 7.28
C ILE A 18 4.70 -3.93 8.58
N ALA A 19 3.73 -4.81 8.86
CA ALA A 19 3.76 -5.64 10.06
C ALA A 19 4.97 -6.59 10.09
N LEU A 20 5.35 -7.16 8.94
CA LEU A 20 6.52 -8.04 8.82
C LEU A 20 7.85 -7.28 8.99
N VAL A 21 7.99 -6.11 8.35
CA VAL A 21 9.18 -5.25 8.50
C VAL A 21 9.30 -4.77 9.95
N ALA A 22 8.21 -4.31 10.56
CA ALA A 22 8.20 -3.89 11.96
C ALA A 22 8.53 -5.05 12.91
N GLY A 23 7.97 -6.25 12.65
CA GLY A 23 8.25 -7.46 13.42
C GLY A 23 9.72 -7.86 13.35
N THR A 24 10.27 -8.00 12.14
CA THR A 24 11.70 -8.35 11.94
C THR A 24 12.65 -7.28 12.51
N GLY A 25 12.29 -6.00 12.40
CA GLY A 25 13.04 -4.89 13.00
C GLY A 25 13.02 -4.97 14.53
N TRP A 26 11.85 -5.22 15.12
CA TRP A 26 11.73 -5.40 16.57
C TRP A 26 12.50 -6.63 17.08
N LEU A 27 12.40 -7.77 16.39
CA LEU A 27 13.19 -8.96 16.72
C LEU A 27 14.69 -8.66 16.72
N SER A 28 15.18 -7.88 15.75
CA SER A 28 16.59 -7.49 15.63
C SER A 28 17.10 -6.67 16.83
N THR A 29 16.21 -6.06 17.61
CA THR A 29 16.55 -5.33 18.84
C THR A 29 16.62 -6.21 20.10
N THR A 30 16.26 -7.49 19.99
CA THR A 30 16.24 -8.42 21.14
C THR A 30 17.59 -9.13 21.28
N ASP A 31 18.08 -9.35 22.50
CA ASP A 31 19.36 -10.03 22.78
C ASP A 31 19.51 -11.39 22.07
N ARG A 32 18.40 -12.12 21.90
CA ARG A 32 18.37 -13.44 21.25
C ARG A 32 18.69 -13.40 19.75
N PHE A 33 18.35 -12.31 19.09
CA PHE A 33 18.44 -12.17 17.63
C PHE A 33 19.34 -11.02 17.20
N TRP A 34 20.02 -10.38 18.15
CA TRP A 34 20.99 -9.33 17.91
C TRP A 34 22.15 -9.85 17.05
N GLY A 35 22.41 -9.18 15.93
CA GLY A 35 23.49 -9.56 15.02
C GLY A 35 23.25 -10.81 14.16
N VAL A 36 22.03 -11.36 14.16
CA VAL A 36 21.70 -12.55 13.36
C VAL A 36 21.54 -12.19 11.89
N GLU A 37 22.46 -12.68 11.05
CA GLU A 37 22.56 -12.33 9.63
C GLU A 37 21.30 -12.66 8.82
N TRP A 38 20.74 -13.86 8.98
CA TRP A 38 19.52 -14.24 8.23
C TRP A 38 18.32 -13.36 8.55
N LEU A 39 18.23 -12.85 9.78
CA LEU A 39 17.15 -11.95 10.20
C LEU A 39 17.35 -10.55 9.60
N GLN A 40 18.59 -10.05 9.59
CA GLN A 40 18.93 -8.76 8.97
C GLN A 40 18.68 -8.79 7.46
N GLU A 41 19.09 -9.87 6.79
CA GLU A 41 18.83 -10.06 5.36
C GLU A 41 17.33 -10.14 5.07
N THR A 42 16.57 -10.87 5.90
CA THR A 42 15.11 -10.93 5.77
C THR A 42 14.48 -9.54 5.95
N HIS A 43 14.91 -8.77 6.94
CA HIS A 43 14.41 -7.41 7.17
C HIS A 43 14.72 -6.49 5.99
N HIS A 44 15.95 -6.55 5.47
CA HIS A 44 16.38 -5.77 4.32
C HIS A 44 15.56 -6.09 3.06
N LEU A 45 15.40 -7.39 2.76
CA LEU A 45 14.61 -7.85 1.61
C LEU A 45 13.13 -7.45 1.74
N LEU A 46 12.55 -7.55 2.94
CA LEU A 46 11.19 -7.09 3.20
C LEU A 46 11.06 -5.56 3.04
N ALA A 47 12.05 -4.79 3.49
CA ALA A 47 12.04 -3.33 3.36
C ALA A 47 12.11 -2.90 1.88
N ASP A 48 12.98 -3.52 1.09
CA ASP A 48 13.08 -3.25 -0.35
C ASP A 48 11.80 -3.65 -1.09
N ALA A 49 11.25 -4.82 -0.79
CA ALA A 49 9.97 -5.26 -1.36
C ALA A 49 8.82 -4.31 -0.99
N LEU A 50 8.79 -3.81 0.25
CA LEU A 50 7.80 -2.81 0.68
C LEU A 50 7.95 -1.50 -0.10
N LEU A 51 9.17 -1.02 -0.34
CA LEU A 51 9.42 0.19 -1.13
C LEU A 51 8.96 0.02 -2.59
N VAL A 52 9.21 -1.13 -3.19
CA VAL A 52 8.73 -1.45 -4.55
C VAL A 52 7.20 -1.46 -4.58
N LEU A 53 6.55 -2.13 -3.63
CA LEU A 53 5.08 -2.16 -3.54
C LEU A 53 4.48 -0.78 -3.28
N ALA A 54 5.09 0.03 -2.42
CA ALA A 54 4.65 1.40 -2.16
C ALA A 54 4.75 2.26 -3.42
N THR A 55 5.85 2.15 -4.16
CA THR A 55 6.04 2.86 -5.44
C THR A 55 5.01 2.44 -6.46
N LEU A 56 4.78 1.12 -6.60
CA LEU A 56 3.74 0.56 -7.48
C LEU A 56 2.35 1.06 -7.08
N HIS A 57 2.05 1.12 -5.79
CA HIS A 57 0.78 1.61 -5.27
C HIS A 57 0.57 3.09 -5.63
N VAL A 58 1.56 3.94 -5.38
CA VAL A 58 1.49 5.38 -5.73
C VAL A 58 1.34 5.56 -7.24
N ALA A 59 2.09 4.79 -8.05
CA ALA A 59 1.96 4.81 -9.51
C ALA A 59 0.56 4.36 -9.95
N GLY A 60 -0.02 3.33 -9.32
CA GLY A 60 -1.38 2.87 -9.59
C GLY A 60 -2.45 3.91 -9.22
N VAL A 61 -2.30 4.57 -8.07
CA VAL A 61 -3.19 5.67 -7.64
C VAL A 61 -3.06 6.86 -8.60
N ALA A 62 -1.85 7.22 -9.02
CA ALA A 62 -1.62 8.27 -10.00
C ALA A 62 -2.27 7.93 -11.34
N TYR A 63 -2.01 6.72 -11.87
CA TYR A 63 -2.56 6.25 -13.14
C TYR A 63 -4.10 6.24 -13.15
N THR A 64 -4.71 5.71 -12.09
CA THR A 64 -6.18 5.69 -11.94
C THR A 64 -6.75 7.10 -11.79
N SER A 65 -6.09 7.98 -11.04
CA SER A 65 -6.48 9.38 -10.89
C SER A 65 -6.38 10.16 -12.22
N LEU A 66 -5.37 9.88 -13.05
CA LEU A 66 -5.21 10.45 -14.38
C LEU A 66 -6.27 9.92 -15.37
N ARG A 67 -6.53 8.60 -15.37
CA ARG A 67 -7.49 7.95 -16.27
C ARG A 67 -8.94 8.34 -16.00
N HIS A 68 -9.34 8.39 -14.73
CA HIS A 68 -10.74 8.62 -14.37
C HIS A 68 -11.07 10.12 -14.25
N ARG A 69 -10.09 11.04 -14.32
CA ARG A 69 -10.22 12.50 -14.06
C ARG A 69 -10.91 12.85 -12.73
N GLU A 70 -11.18 11.86 -11.89
CA GLU A 70 -11.62 12.01 -10.51
C GLU A 70 -10.39 12.05 -9.62
N ASN A 71 -10.30 13.09 -8.82
CA ASN A 71 -9.15 13.36 -7.97
C ASN A 71 -9.20 12.42 -6.76
N LEU A 72 -8.83 11.15 -6.95
CA LEU A 72 -8.83 10.10 -5.92
C LEU A 72 -7.96 10.48 -4.73
N VAL A 73 -6.84 11.16 -4.98
CA VAL A 73 -5.97 11.74 -3.94
C VAL A 73 -6.76 12.72 -3.06
N ARG A 74 -7.59 13.57 -3.68
CA ARG A 74 -8.46 14.50 -2.94
C ARG A 74 -9.53 13.76 -2.14
N ALA A 75 -10.08 12.64 -2.65
CA ALA A 75 -11.03 11.81 -1.91
C ALA A 75 -10.37 11.08 -0.72
N MET A 76 -9.11 10.65 -0.85
CA MET A 76 -8.34 10.09 0.26
C MET A 76 -8.02 11.13 1.35
N ILE A 77 -7.69 12.37 0.96
CA ILE A 77 -7.39 13.45 1.91
C ILE A 77 -8.67 14.02 2.56
N THR A 78 -9.75 14.16 1.80
CA THR A 78 -10.99 14.79 2.29
C THR A 78 -11.99 13.81 2.89
N GLY A 79 -11.78 12.51 2.74
CA GLY A 79 -12.71 11.46 3.18
C GLY A 79 -14.08 11.49 2.49
N ARG A 80 -14.25 12.36 1.47
CA ARG A 80 -15.51 12.51 0.74
C ARG A 80 -15.29 12.15 -0.72
N LYS A 81 -15.97 11.08 -1.15
CA LYS A 81 -16.16 10.82 -2.58
C LYS A 81 -17.20 11.83 -3.11
N PRO A 82 -16.92 12.58 -4.19
CA PRO A 82 -17.96 13.37 -4.86
C PRO A 82 -19.13 12.45 -5.22
N PRO A 83 -20.39 12.90 -5.09
CA PRO A 83 -21.53 12.11 -5.52
C PRO A 83 -21.40 11.75 -7.01
N PRO A 84 -21.86 10.56 -7.43
CA PRO A 84 -21.86 10.17 -8.84
C PRO A 84 -22.47 11.28 -9.69
N ARG A 85 -21.79 11.70 -10.77
CA ARG A 85 -22.43 12.61 -11.74
C ARG A 85 -23.47 11.81 -12.52
N ALA A 86 -24.53 12.49 -12.96
CA ALA A 86 -25.71 11.93 -13.63
C ALA A 86 -25.42 11.39 -15.06
N GLY A 87 -24.35 10.61 -15.22
CA GLY A 87 -23.96 9.88 -16.43
C GLY A 87 -23.36 8.50 -16.14
N ASP A 88 -23.07 8.16 -14.87
CA ASP A 88 -22.40 6.89 -14.51
C ASP A 88 -23.38 5.76 -14.10
N VAL A 89 -24.69 5.95 -14.32
CA VAL A 89 -25.75 5.01 -13.91
C VAL A 89 -26.36 4.21 -15.06
N PHE A 90 -25.94 4.44 -16.30
CA PHE A 90 -26.40 3.64 -17.45
C PHE A 90 -25.26 3.43 -18.47
N GLU A 91 -24.45 2.39 -18.25
CA GLU A 91 -24.09 1.35 -19.24
C GLU A 91 -23.32 0.22 -18.54
#